data_AF-A0A0G1NYU7-F1
#
_entry.id   AF-A0A0G1NYU7-F1
#
_cell.length_a   1.000
_cell.length_b   1.000
_cell.length_c   1.000
_cell.angle_alpha   90.00
_cell.angle_beta   90.00
_cell.angle_gamma   90.00
#
_symmetry.space_group_name_H-M   'P 1'
#
loop_
_entity.id
_entity.type
_entity.pdbx_description
1 polymer ?
#
loop_
_entity_poly.entity_id
_entity_poly.type
_entity_poly.pdbx_seq_one_letter_code
_entity_poly.pdbx_strand_id
1 'polypeptide(L)' 'MINIVYATTNPAKFAEVSKLFAPHRIILHSPQEYGIQIDIEETG' A
#
# COMPACT_ATOMS: atom_id res chain seq x y z
N MET A 1 0.76 -17.29 3.60
CA MET A 1 1.30 -15.91 3.61
C MET A 1 0.41 -15.10 2.67
N ILE A 2 -0.10 -13.96 3.11
CA ILE A 2 -1.04 -13.15 2.33
C ILE A 2 -0.29 -11.92 1.83
N ASN A 3 -0.39 -11.63 0.54
CA ASN A 3 0.19 -10.43 -0.07
C ASN A 3 -0.95 -9.51 -0.49
N ILE A 4 -0.87 -8.24 -0.11
CA ILE A 4 -1.88 -7.23 -0.42
C ILE A 4 -1.19 -6.05 -1.09
N VAL A 5 -1.72 -5.60 -2.22
CA VAL A 5 -1.33 -4.31 -2.79
C VAL A 5 -2.16 -3.23 -2.11
N TYR A 6 -1.49 -2.30 -1.45
CA TYR A 6 -2.15 -1.14 -0.86
C TYR A 6 -2.09 0.03 -1.84
N ALA A 7 -3.22 0.33 -2.48
CA ALA A 7 -3.36 1.34 -3.52
C ALA A 7 -3.22 2.79 -2.99
N THR A 8 -2.01 3.16 -2.56
CA THR A 8 -1.65 4.51 -2.12
C THR A 8 -0.39 4.98 -2.84
N THR A 9 -0.34 6.27 -3.19
CA THR A 9 0.88 6.96 -3.62
C THR A 9 1.60 7.66 -2.46
N ASN A 10 0.96 7.77 -1.30
CA ASN A 10 1.52 8.44 -0.13
C ASN A 10 2.42 7.47 0.68
N PRO A 11 3.74 7.74 0.77
CA PRO A 11 4.68 6.86 1.47
C PRO A 11 4.50 6.84 2.99
N ALA A 12 4.03 7.95 3.59
CA ALA A 12 3.77 8.01 5.03
C ALA A 12 2.56 7.14 5.42
N LYS A 13 1.48 7.18 4.64
CA LYS A 13 0.32 6.27 4.81
C LYS A 13 0.76 4.81 4.69
N PHE A 14 1.60 4.49 3.70
CA PHE A 14 2.11 3.13 3.51
C PHE A 14 2.91 2.65 4.74
N ALA A 15 3.82 3.48 5.26
CA ALA A 15 4.66 3.13 6.40
C ALA A 15 3.84 2.89 7.68
N GLU A 16 2.84 3.72 7.96
CA GLU A 16 1.96 3.57 9.12
C GLU A 16 1.11 2.30 9.02
N VAL A 17 0.47 2.07 7.88
CA VAL A 17 -0.38 0.88 7.66
C VAL A 17 0.46 -0.40 7.68
N SER A 18 1.69 -0.38 7.18
CA SER A 18 2.61 -1.53 7.23
C SER A 18 2.89 -2.00 8.66
N LYS A 19 3.00 -1.08 9.63
CA LYS A 19 3.20 -1.44 11.04
C LYS A 19 2.02 -2.22 11.61
N LEU A 20 0.79 -1.87 11.21
CA LEU A 20 -0.43 -2.54 11.68
C LEU A 20 -0.47 -4.01 11.25
N PHE A 21 0.04 -4.32 10.05
CA PHE A 21 -0.05 -5.67 9.46
C PHE A 21 1.19 -6.55 9.71
N ALA A 22 2.29 -5.98 10.19
CA ALA A 22 3.51 -6.72 10.55
C ALA A 22 3.27 -7.98 11.43
N PRO A 23 2.41 -7.96 12.48
CA PRO A 23 2.16 -9.16 13.27
C PRO A 23 1.26 -10.20 12.58
N HIS A 24 0.58 -9.87 11.48
CA HIS A 24 -0.48 -10.68 10.88
C HIS A 24 -0.05 -11.60 9.74
N ARG A 25 1.26 -11.80 9.51
CA ARG A 25 1.78 -12.57 8.34
C ARG A 25 1.22 -12.06 7.00
N ILE A 26 0.94 -10.76 6.95
CA ILE A 26 0.50 -10.01 5.78
C ILE A 26 1.67 -9.15 5.33
N ILE A 27 2.03 -9.26 4.06
CA ILE A 27 3.03 -8.40 3.41
C ILE A 27 2.26 -7.39 2.56
N LEU A 28 2.54 -6.12 2.81
CA LEU A 28 1.99 -5.03 2.02
C LEU A 28 3.00 -4.65 0.93
N HIS A 29 2.48 -4.45 -0.27
CA HIS A 29 3.22 -3.97 -1.42
C HIS A 29 2.69 -2.63 -1.88
N SER A 30 3.58 -1.74 -2.28
CA SER A 30 3.21 -0.52 -2.98
C SER A 30 2.86 -0.83 -4.44
N PRO A 31 1.97 -0.06 -5.09
CA PRO A 31 1.67 -0.21 -6.52
C PRO A 31 2.92 0.03 -7.39
N GLN A 32 3.82 0.89 -6.93
CA GLN A 32 5.06 1.27 -7.59
C GLN A 32 6.03 0.09 -7.76
N GLU A 33 6.03 -0.88 -6.84
CA GLU A 33 6.81 -2.13 -6.95
C GLU A 33 6.44 -2.96 -8.19
N TYR A 34 5.22 -2.78 -8.70
CA TYR A 34 4.70 -3.47 -9.89
C TYR A 34 4.65 -2.56 -11.12
N GLY A 35 5.20 -1.35 -11.05
CA GLY A 35 5.10 -0.37 -12.13
C GLY A 35 3.70 0.19 -12.34
N ILE A 36 2.79 0.05 -11.36
CA ILE A 36 1.43 0.60 -11.42
C ILE A 36 1.47 2.04 -10.94
N GLN A 37 1.12 2.97 -11.84
CA GLN A 37 0.92 4.37 -11.49
C GLN A 37 -0.56 4.59 -11.16
N ILE A 38 -0.82 5.10 -9.97
CA ILE A 38 -2.16 5.46 -9.51
C ILE A 38 -2.21 6.98 -9.42
N ASP A 39 -2.78 7.62 -10.42
CA ASP A 39 -3.06 9.05 -10.44
C ASP A 39 -4.56 9.19 -10.69
N ILE A 40 -5.33 9.18 -9.60
CA ILE A 40 -6.78 9.23 -9.62
C ILE A 40 -7.19 10.57 -9.03
N GLU A 41 -8.01 11.30 -9.78
CA GLU A 41 -8.62 12.54 -9.29
C GLU A 41 -9.60 12.22 -8.16
N GLU A 42 -9.31 12.72 -6.96
CA GLU A 42 -10.19 12.59 -5.79
C GLU A 42 -11.30 13.65 -5.89
N THR A 43 -12.53 13.22 -6.23
CA THR A 43 -13.72 14.10 -6.31
C THR A 43 -14.65 13.83 -5.11
N GLY A 44 -14.28 14.39 -3.97
CA GLY A 44 -15.01 14.28 -2.70
C GLY A 44 -14.95 15.56 -1.90
#